data_AF-A0AAP3A883-F1
#
_entry.id   AF-A0AAP3A883-F1
#
_cell.length_a   1.000
_cell.length_b   1.000
_cell.length_c   1.000
_cell.angle_alpha   90.00
_cell.angle_beta   90.00
_cell.angle_gamma   90.00
#
_symmetry.space_group_name_H-M   'P 1'
#
loop_
_entity.id
_entity.type
_entity.pdbx_description
1 polymer ?
#
loop_
_entity_poly.entity_id
_entity_poly.type
_entity_poly.pdbx_seq_one_letter_code
_entity_poly.pdbx_strand_id
1 'polypeptide(L)' 'GICRDLSANGMGIAVSEHQLDINQPIRISLATNNNLLPPFEAHARIIRVLEEESGLLLAVEFLPQG' A
#
# COMPACT_ATOMS: atom_id res chain seq x y z
N GLY A 1 -4.39 6.96 -0.52
CA GLY A 1 -3.49 6.68 -1.65
C GLY A 1 -4.24 5.96 -2.75
N ILE A 2 -3.65 5.87 -3.94
CA ILE A 2 -4.19 5.15 -5.10
C ILE A 2 -3.29 3.94 -5.35
N CYS A 3 -3.87 2.74 -5.41
CA CYS A 3 -3.15 1.53 -5.81
C CYS A 3 -2.67 1.68 -7.26
N ARG A 4 -1.36 1.62 -7.49
CA ARG A 4 -0.73 1.71 -8.81
C ARG A 4 -0.46 0.34 -9.40
N ASP A 5 0.09 -0.55 -8.60
CA ASP A 5 0.32 -1.96 -8.94
C ASP A 5 -0.03 -2.83 -7.74
N LEU A 6 -0.44 -4.06 -7.99
CA LEU A 6 -0.74 -5.05 -6.96
C LEU A 6 -0.15 -6.38 -7.39
N SER A 7 0.55 -7.03 -6.47
CA SER A 7 1.13 -8.38 -6.66
C SER A 7 0.76 -9.28 -5.48
N ALA A 8 1.21 -10.52 -5.50
CA ALA A 8 1.02 -11.45 -4.38
C ALA A 8 1.75 -11.03 -3.10
N ASN A 9 2.86 -10.30 -3.22
CA ASN A 9 3.77 -10.02 -2.11
C ASN A 9 3.80 -8.55 -1.69
N GLY A 10 3.17 -7.66 -2.46
CA GLY A 10 3.26 -6.24 -2.21
C GLY A 10 2.45 -5.39 -3.17
N MET A 11 2.57 -4.09 -2.99
CA MET A 11 1.77 -3.08 -3.70
C MET A 11 2.56 -1.78 -3.88
N GLY A 12 2.31 -1.09 -4.98
CA GLY A 12 2.71 0.30 -5.22
C GLY A 12 1.56 1.23 -4.91
N ILE A 13 1.78 2.24 -4.07
CA ILE A 13 0.75 3.19 -3.63
C ILE A 13 1.20 4.61 -3.95
N ALA A 14 0.47 5.29 -4.83
CA ALA A 14 0.66 6.73 -5.04
C ALA A 14 -0.07 7.53 -3.96
N VAL A 15 0.64 8.48 -3.36
CA VAL A 15 0.11 9.42 -2.35
C VAL A 15 0.65 10.82 -2.64
N SER A 16 -0.10 11.87 -2.33
CA SER A 16 0.39 13.25 -2.50
C SER A 16 1.49 13.57 -1.48
N GLU A 17 1.31 13.09 -0.25
CA GLU A 17 2.25 13.16 0.86
C GLU A 17 1.94 12.01 1.84
N HIS A 18 2.87 11.64 2.71
CA HIS A 18 2.56 10.77 3.85
C HIS A 18 3.30 11.19 5.12
N GLN A 19 2.65 10.98 6.26
CA GLN A 19 3.24 11.10 7.60
C GLN A 19 3.44 9.71 8.25
N LEU A 20 3.39 8.66 7.44
CA LEU A 20 3.58 7.29 7.91
C LEU A 20 5.03 7.08 8.37
N ASP A 21 5.20 6.49 9.56
CA ASP A 21 6.49 6.02 10.03
C ASP A 21 6.90 4.79 9.22
N ILE A 22 7.96 4.93 8.43
CA ILE A 22 8.48 3.87 7.55
C ILE A 22 8.99 2.65 8.32
N ASN A 23 9.25 2.79 9.62
CA ASN A 23 9.71 1.70 10.49
C ASN A 23 8.56 0.90 11.11
N GLN A 24 7.32 1.35 10.94
CA GLN A 24 6.15 0.68 11.51
C GLN A 24 5.33 -0.02 10.42
N PRO A 25 4.73 -1.19 10.75
CA PRO A 25 3.73 -1.78 9.90
C PRO A 25 2.55 -0.82 9.68
N ILE A 26 2.09 -0.73 8.44
CA ILE A 26 0.89 0.00 8.06
C ILE A 26 -0.23 -0.99 7.71
N ARG A 27 -1.47 -0.56 7.91
CA ARG A 27 -2.65 -1.29 7.46
C ARG A 27 -3.02 -0.85 6.05
N ILE A 28 -3.21 -1.82 5.18
CA ILE A 28 -3.71 -1.65 3.82
C ILE A 28 -5.14 -2.15 3.78
N SER A 29 -6.02 -1.32 3.24
CA SER A 29 -7.42 -1.65 2.97
C SER A 29 -7.71 -1.20 1.55
N LEU A 30 -7.86 -2.16 0.63
CA LEU A 30 -8.20 -1.90 -0.75
C LEU A 30 -9.69 -2.19 -0.96
N ALA A 31 -10.47 -1.12 -1.09
CA ALA A 31 -11.88 -1.23 -1.44
C ALA A 31 -12.01 -1.64 -2.92
N THR A 32 -12.73 -2.72 -3.17
CA THR A 32 -13.15 -3.12 -4.51
C THR A 32 -14.53 -2.54 -4.79
N ASN A 33 -14.78 -2.12 -6.03
CA ASN A 33 -16.08 -1.67 -6.51
C ASN A 33 -17.03 -2.84 -6.85
N ASN A 34 -16.72 -4.05 -6.36
CA ASN A 34 -17.47 -5.26 -6.59
C ASN A 34 -17.79 -5.94 -5.26
N ASN A 35 -19.06 -5.91 -4.84
CA ASN A 35 -19.54 -6.49 -3.58
C ASN A 35 -19.38 -8.03 -3.50
N LEU A 36 -18.96 -8.69 -4.59
CA LEU A 36 -18.72 -10.13 -4.62
C LEU A 36 -17.34 -10.52 -4.08
N LEU A 37 -16.43 -9.57 -3.87
CA LEU A 37 -15.11 -9.82 -3.30
C LEU A 37 -14.99 -9.07 -1.96
N PRO A 38 -14.56 -9.75 -0.87
CA PRO A 38 -14.23 -9.03 0.35
C PRO A 38 -13.13 -7.99 0.05
N PRO A 39 -13.13 -6.84 0.74
CA PRO A 39 -12.03 -5.89 0.61
C PRO A 39 -10.72 -6.59 0.95
N PHE A 40 -9.66 -6.29 0.19
CA PHE A 40 -8.35 -6.82 0.49
C PHE A 40 -7.78 -6.05 1.67
N GLU A 41 -7.53 -6.75 2.78
CA GLU A 41 -6.92 -6.19 3.98
C GLU A 41 -5.62 -6.92 4.31
N ALA A 42 -4.56 -6.15 4.53
CA ALA A 42 -3.26 -6.69 4.90
C ALA A 42 -2.47 -5.71 5.78
N HIS A 43 -1.56 -6.25 6.59
CA HIS A 43 -0.47 -5.45 7.15
C HIS A 43 0.71 -5.46 6.18
N ALA A 44 1.42 -4.34 6.11
CA ALA A 44 2.56 -4.20 5.21
C ALA A 44 3.63 -3.31 5.81
N ARG A 45 4.84 -3.40 5.29
CA ARG A 45 5.95 -2.49 5.62
C ARG A 45 6.29 -1.64 4.41
N ILE A 46 6.57 -0.36 4.62
CA ILE A 46 7.13 0.50 3.58
C ILE A 46 8.59 0.08 3.36
N ILE A 47 8.90 -0.35 2.15
CA ILE A 47 10.25 -0.80 1.79
C ILE A 47 11.00 0.25 0.96
N ARG A 48 10.28 1.16 0.32
CA ARG A 48 10.84 2.26 -0.48
C ARG A 48 9.85 3.41 -0.62
N VAL A 49 10.38 4.63 -0.56
CA VAL A 49 9.66 5.87 -0.91
C VAL A 49 10.38 6.50 -2.09
N LEU A 50 9.63 6.86 -3.12
CA LEU A 50 10.13 7.52 -4.33
C LEU A 50 9.41 8.86 -4.47
N GLU A 51 10.16 9.92 -4.74
CA GLU A 51 9.58 11.20 -5.14
C GLU A 51 9.28 11.17 -6.63
N GLU A 52 8.07 11.59 -7.00
CA GLU A 52 7.63 11.77 -8.38
C GLU A 52 7.10 13.19 -8.57
N GLU A 53 6.99 13.65 -9.82
CA GLU A 53 6.50 15.00 -10.13
C GLU A 53 5.11 15.32 -9.54
N SER A 54 4.29 14.28 -9.29
CA SER A 54 2.91 14.40 -8.79
C SER A 54 2.72 14.02 -7.32
N GLY A 55 3.79 13.70 -6.59
CA GLY A 55 3.73 13.28 -5.18
C GLY A 55 4.76 12.21 -4.85
N LEU A 56 4.36 11.23 -4.05
CA LEU A 56 5.20 10.12 -3.61
C LEU A 56 4.64 8.78 -4.09
N LEU A 57 5.54 7.88 -4.46
CA LEU A 57 5.24 6.48 -4.70
C LEU A 57 5.83 5.62 -3.58
N LEU A 58 4.96 4.92 -2.86
CA LEU A 58 5.32 3.99 -1.80
C LEU A 58 5.33 2.58 -2.35
N ALA A 59 6.47 1.88 -2.23
CA ALA A 59 6.52 0.45 -2.40
C ALA A 59 6.36 -0.21 -1.03
N VAL A 60 5.39 -1.12 -0.91
CA VAL A 60 5.09 -1.82 0.32
C VAL A 60 5.14 -3.33 0.11
N GLU A 61 5.62 -4.04 1.12
CA GLU A 61 5.68 -5.50 1.16
C GLU A 61 4.68 -6.01 2.20
N PHE A 62 3.84 -6.97 1.82
CA PHE A 62 2.85 -7.55 2.71
C PHE A 62 3.53 -8.41 3.77
N LEU A 63 3.07 -8.26 5.01
CA LEU A 63 3.51 -9.08 6.12
C LEU A 63 2.69 -10.38 6.14
N PRO A 64 3.31 -11.52 6.52
CA PRO A 64 2.60 -12.77 6.70
C PRO A 64 1.46 -12.60 7.70
N GLN A 65 0.27 -13.11 7.37
CA GLN A 65 -0.78 -13.31 8.37
C GLN A 65 -0.43 -14.61 9.09
N GLY A 66 0.06 -14.48 10.33
CA GLY A 66 0.40 -15.62 11.19
C GLY A 66 -0.80 -16.44 11.62
#